data_AF-A0A7K2WXD8-F1
#
_entry.id   AF-A0A7K2WXD8-F1
#
_cell.length_a   1.000
_cell.length_b   1.000
_cell.length_c   1.000
_cell.angle_alpha   90.00
_cell.angle_beta   90.00
_cell.angle_gamma   90.00
#
_symmetry.space_group_name_H-M   'P 1'
#
loop_
_entity.id
_entity.type
_entity.pdbx_description
1 polymer ?
#
loop_
_entity_poly.entity_id
_entity_poly.type
_entity_poly.pdbx_seq_one_letter_code
_entity_poly.pdbx_strand_id
1 'polypeptide(L)' 'MRLEAITWDRLTDALAERLLETAPADGGPWLRVAVDGAPAAGTGT' A
#
# COMPACT_ATOMS: atom_id res chain seq x y z
N MET A 1 -12.77 8.71 10.66
CA MET A 1 -12.27 7.46 10.05
C MET A 1 -12.43 6.34 11.05
N ARG A 2 -13.03 5.21 10.65
CA ARG A 2 -13.15 3.99 11.45
C ARG A 2 -12.33 2.92 10.74
N LEU A 3 -11.36 2.34 11.43
CA LEU A 3 -10.51 1.27 10.91
C LEU A 3 -11.05 -0.04 11.46
N GLU A 4 -11.40 -0.96 10.57
CA GLU A 4 -11.80 -2.32 10.94
C GLU A 4 -10.63 -3.27 10.74
N ALA A 5 -10.62 -4.37 11.49
CA ALA A 5 -9.62 -5.40 11.30
C ALA A 5 -9.73 -5.95 9.87
N ILE A 6 -8.68 -5.74 9.09
CA ILE A 6 -8.53 -6.28 7.74
C ILE A 6 -7.44 -7.33 7.78
N THR A 7 -7.67 -8.46 7.11
CA THR A 7 -6.63 -9.46 6.85
C THR A 7 -5.63 -8.89 5.85
N TRP A 8 -4.39 -9.36 5.89
CA TRP A 8 -3.41 -9.00 4.86
C TRP A 8 -3.93 -9.26 3.43
N ASP A 9 -4.57 -10.40 3.19
CA ASP A 9 -5.08 -10.76 1.86
C ASP A 9 -6.08 -9.73 1.31
N ARG A 10 -7.11 -9.38 2.09
CA ARG A 10 -8.08 -8.34 1.72
C ARG A 10 -7.44 -6.97 1.47
N LEU A 11 -6.42 -6.60 2.25
CA LEU A 11 -5.70 -5.34 2.03
C LEU A 11 -4.95 -5.38 0.69
N THR A 12 -4.26 -6.49 0.40
CA THR A 12 -3.48 -6.62 -0.82
C THR A 12 -4.36 -6.69 -2.07
N ASP A 13 -5.52 -7.35 -2.00
CA ASP A 13 -6.48 -7.40 -3.11
C ASP A 13 -7.00 -6.01 -3.45
N ALA A 14 -7.50 -5.28 -2.44
CA ALA A 14 -8.01 -3.92 -2.65
C ALA A 14 -6.92 -2.96 -3.15
N LEU A 15 -5.68 -3.13 -2.68
CA LEU A 15 -4.55 -2.36 -3.18
C LEU A 15 -4.25 -2.69 -4.65
N ALA A 16 -4.24 -3.98 -5.03
CA ALA A 16 -4.00 -4.40 -6.40
C ALA A 16 -5.04 -3.82 -7.37
N GLU A 17 -6.33 -3.91 -7.03
CA GLU A 17 -7.43 -3.32 -7.81
C GLU A 17 -7.20 -1.81 -8.02
N ARG A 18 -6.86 -1.09 -6.95
CA ARG A 18 -6.59 0.35 -7.03
C ARG A 18 -5.41 0.68 -7.93
N LEU A 19 -4.33 -0.10 -7.88
CA LEU A 19 -3.13 0.15 -8.69
C LEU A 19 -3.38 -0.10 -10.18
N LEU A 20 -4.19 -1.10 -10.53
CA LEU A 20 -4.56 -1.39 -11.92
C LEU A 20 -5.34 -0.25 -12.57
N GLU A 21 -6.13 0.49 -11.79
CA GLU A 21 -6.94 1.61 -12.27
C GLU A 21 -6.19 2.96 -12.24
N THR A 22 -4.99 3.01 -11.63
CA THR A 22 -4.25 4.27 -11.45
C THR A 22 -3.29 4.51 -12.60
N ALA A 23 -3.50 5.61 -13.35
CA ALA A 23 -2.58 6.03 -14.39
C ALA A 23 -1.30 6.68 -13.81
N PRO A 24 -0.13 6.52 -14.46
CA PRO A 24 1.09 7.24 -14.09
C PRO A 24 0.92 8.76 -14.20
N ALA A 25 1.21 9.49 -13.12
CA ALA A 25 1.03 10.94 -13.07
C ALA A 25 2.13 11.73 -13.80
N ASP A 26 3.28 11.11 -14.06
CA ASP A 26 4.47 11.76 -14.62
C ASP A 26 4.63 11.56 -16.14
N GLY A 27 3.61 10.98 -16.80
CA GLY A 27 3.64 10.67 -18.22
C GLY A 27 4.60 9.52 -18.59
N GLY A 28 5.22 8.87 -17.61
CA GLY A 28 6.03 7.68 -17.81
C GLY A 28 5.15 6.44 -18.08
N PRO A 29 5.71 5.38 -18.68
CA PRO A 29 4.94 4.17 -18.98
C PRO A 29 4.61 3.32 -17.74
N TRP A 30 5.12 3.69 -16.56
CA TRP A 30 5.04 2.86 -15.35
C TRP A 30 4.49 3.65 -14.17
N LEU A 31 3.53 3.05 -13.45
CA LEU A 31 3.04 3.59 -12.19
C LEU A 31 4.13 3.41 -11.11
N ARG A 32 4.44 4.49 -10.39
CA ARG A 32 5.37 4.46 -9.25
C ARG A 32 4.57 4.40 -7.95
N VAL A 33 4.90 3.43 -7.11
CA VAL A 33 4.22 3.18 -5.83
C VAL A 33 5.28 3.12 -4.72
N ALA A 34 5.06 3.87 -3.64
CA ALA A 34 5.86 3.77 -2.43
C ALA A 34 5.05 3.06 -1.35
N VAL A 35 5.67 2.07 -0.70
CA VAL A 35 5.10 1.37 0.45
C VAL A 35 5.96 1.74 1.64
N ASP A 36 5.39 2.46 2.61
CA ASP A 36 6.07 2.77 3.86
C ASP A 36 5.95 1.58 4.83
N GLY A 37 7.07 1.25 5.46
CA GLY A 37 7.12 0.18 6.44
C GLY A 37 6.61 0.65 7.79
N ALA A 38 6.21 -0.29 8.66
CA ALA A 38 6.08 0.06 10.06
C ALA A 38 7.44 0.55 10.59
N PRO A 39 7.47 1.56 11.47
CA PRO A 39 8.71 2.01 12.08
C PRO A 39 9.42 0.82 12.74
N ALA A 40 10.76 0.85 12.72
CA ALA A 40 11.56 -0.20 13.34
C ALA A 40 11.08 -0.43 14.78
N ALA A 41 10.62 -1.65 15.07
CA ALA A 41 10.32 -2.03 16.44
C ALA A 41 11.64 -1.89 17.22
N GLY A 42 11.67 -1.01 18.21
CA GLY A 42 12.85 -0.86 19.05
C GLY A 42 13.28 -2.24 19.57
N THR A 43 14.57 -2.54 19.52
CA THR A 43 15.10 -3.76 20.15
C THR A 43 14.74 -3.70 21.62
N GLY A 44 13.83 -4.56 22.07
CA GLY A 44 13.42 -4.61 23.47
C GLY A 44 14.64 -4.76 24.39
N THR A 45 14.68 -3.98 25.46
CA THR A 45 15.69 -4.07 26.53
C THR A 45 15.53 -5.33 27.35
#